data_AF-R4VGH6-F1
#
_entry.id   AF-R4VGH6-F1
#
_cell.length_a   1.000
_cell.length_b   1.000
_cell.length_c   1.000
_cell.angle_alpha   90.00
_cell.angle_beta   90.00
_cell.angle_gamma   90.00
#
_symmetry.space_group_name_H-M   'P 1'
#
loop_
_entity.id
_entity.type
_entity.pdbx_description
1 polymer ?
#
loop_
_entity_poly.entity_id
_entity_poly.type
_entity_poly.pdbx_seq_one_letter_code
_entity_poly.pdbx_strand_id
1 'polypeptide(L)' 'MEREFNLAEMSREALDALRQKIDTELDARAFEARMRQELKSHINRQEWINSHHDAQRRRR' A
#
# COMPACT_ATOMS: atom_id res chain seq x y z
N MET A 1 2.85 20.84 2.54
CA MET A 1 4.16 21.17 3.12
C MET A 1 5.21 20.45 2.28
N GLU A 2 5.58 21.03 1.15
CA GLU A 2 6.73 20.55 0.38
C GLU A 2 7.97 21.09 1.08
N ARG A 3 8.81 20.19 1.60
CA ARG A 3 10.12 20.58 2.12
C ARG A 3 11.05 20.62 0.92
N GLU A 4 11.43 21.81 0.46
CA GLU A 4 12.51 21.94 -0.51
C GLU A 4 13.81 21.48 0.13
N PHE A 5 14.37 20.39 -0.38
CA PHE A 5 15.70 19.93 -0.01
C PHE A 5 16.71 20.59 -0.94
N ASN A 6 17.64 21.37 -0.39
CA ASN A 6 18.77 21.86 -1.16
C ASN A 6 19.82 20.76 -1.32
N LEU A 7 19.63 19.89 -2.32
CA LEU A 7 20.50 18.75 -2.57
C LEU A 7 21.94 19.16 -2.92
N ALA A 8 22.13 20.35 -3.47
CA ALA A 8 23.46 20.84 -3.89
C ALA A 8 24.37 21.20 -2.69
N GLU A 9 23.78 21.53 -1.55
CA GLU A 9 24.51 21.88 -0.32
C GLU A 9 24.74 20.67 0.60
N MET A 10 24.14 19.51 0.28
CA MET A 10 24.26 18.32 1.11
C MET A 10 25.61 17.63 0.89
N SER A 11 26.19 17.11 1.98
CA SER A 11 27.35 16.22 1.87
C SER A 11 26.96 14.91 1.19
N ARG A 12 27.95 14.18 0.68
CA ARG A 12 27.71 12.88 0.05
C ARG A 12 27.07 11.88 1.02
N GLU A 13 27.51 11.85 2.26
CA GLU A 13 26.95 10.99 3.32
C GLU A 13 25.49 11.35 3.60
N ALA A 14 25.17 12.65 3.60
CA ALA A 14 23.80 13.12 3.79
C ALA A 14 22.90 12.74 2.60
N LEU A 15 23.42 12.79 1.37
CA LEU A 15 22.72 12.35 0.16
C LEU A 15 22.50 10.82 0.17
N ASP A 16 23.49 10.04 0.58
CA ASP A 16 23.38 8.58 0.70
C ASP A 16 22.35 8.18 1.77
N ALA A 17 22.34 8.87 2.92
CA ALA A 17 21.34 8.66 3.96
C ALA A 17 19.93 9.06 3.50
N LEU A 18 19.80 10.17 2.77
CA LEU A 18 18.52 10.61 2.19
C LEU A 18 18.00 9.58 1.19
N ARG A 19 18.87 9.06 0.32
CA ARG A 19 18.53 8.00 -0.63
C ARG A 19 18.04 6.75 0.08
N GLN A 20 18.78 6.24 1.06
CA GLN A 20 18.36 5.06 1.83
C GLN A 20 16.99 5.23 2.49
N LYS A 21 16.71 6.43 3.01
CA LYS A 21 15.41 6.76 3.59
C LYS A 21 14.30 6.75 2.55
N ILE A 22 14.54 7.31 1.37
CA ILE A 22 13.58 7.31 0.26
C ILE A 22 13.30 5.88 -0.20
N ASP A 23 14.34 5.06 -0.39
CA ASP A 23 14.21 3.67 -0.81
C ASP A 23 13.35 2.87 0.18
N THR A 24 13.61 3.03 1.49
CA THR A 24 12.82 2.39 2.56
C THR A 24 11.35 2.82 2.54
N GLU A 25 11.09 4.12 2.34
CA GLU A 25 9.72 4.66 2.26
C GLU A 25 8.98 4.13 1.01
N LEU A 26 9.67 4.02 -0.12
CA LEU A 26 9.10 3.45 -1.35
C LEU A 26 8.75 1.96 -1.17
N ASP A 27 9.62 1.20 -0.52
CA ASP A 27 9.36 -0.21 -0.20
C ASP A 27 8.16 -0.37 0.75
N ALA A 28 8.06 0.49 1.77
CA ALA A 28 6.91 0.51 2.68
C ALA A 28 5.60 0.82 1.94
N ARG A 29 5.61 1.78 1.02
CA ARG A 29 4.43 2.09 0.19
C ARG A 29 4.06 0.97 -0.77
N ALA A 30 5.04 0.30 -1.37
CA ALA A 30 4.81 -0.86 -2.24
C ALA A 30 4.23 -2.04 -1.44
N PHE A 31 4.68 -2.24 -0.20
CA PHE A 31 4.07 -3.21 0.71
C PHE A 31 2.63 -2.84 1.07
N GLU A 32 2.37 -1.58 1.44
CA GLU A 32 1.02 -1.11 1.76
C GLU A 32 0.06 -1.28 0.58
N ALA A 33 0.50 -0.95 -0.64
CA ALA A 33 -0.30 -1.12 -1.85
C ALA A 33 -0.69 -2.59 -2.07
N ARG A 34 0.24 -3.53 -1.87
CA ARG A 34 -0.03 -4.97 -1.95
C ARG A 34 -1.04 -5.42 -0.88
N MET A 35 -0.86 -5.00 0.36
CA MET A 35 -1.80 -5.33 1.44
C MET A 35 -3.21 -4.81 1.16
N ARG A 36 -3.34 -3.58 0.66
CA ARG A 36 -4.64 -3.01 0.26
C ARG A 36 -5.31 -3.83 -0.84
N GLN A 37 -4.54 -4.32 -1.81
CA GLN A 37 -5.06 -5.18 -2.88
C GLN A 37 -5.53 -6.54 -2.35
N GLU A 38 -4.76 -7.18 -1.48
CA GLU A 38 -5.11 -8.45 -0.84
C GLU A 38 -6.38 -8.31 0.02
N LEU A 39 -6.46 -7.26 0.83
CA LEU A 39 -7.64 -6.96 1.64
C LEU A 39 -8.88 -6.77 0.78
N LYS A 40 -8.77 -5.97 -0.30
CA LYS A 40 -9.87 -5.77 -1.24
C LYS A 40 -10.31 -7.08 -1.88
N SER A 41 -9.37 -7.93 -2.27
CA SER A 41 -9.66 -9.27 -2.83
C SER A 41 -10.43 -10.13 -1.83
N HIS A 42 -10.02 -10.13 -0.56
CA HIS A 42 -10.71 -10.86 0.50
C HIS A 42 -12.12 -10.35 0.77
N ILE A 43 -12.31 -9.03 0.84
CA ILE A 43 -13.65 -8.43 1.01
C ILE A 43 -14.56 -8.85 -0.14
N ASN A 44 -14.12 -8.68 -1.39
CA ASN A 44 -14.90 -9.06 -2.57
C ASN A 44 -15.27 -10.55 -2.56
N ARG A 45 -14.32 -11.42 -2.16
CA ARG A 45 -14.58 -12.85 -2.02
C ARG A 45 -15.65 -13.13 -0.97
N GLN A 46 -15.59 -12.46 0.18
CA GLN A 46 -16.58 -12.63 1.24
C GLN A 46 -17.97 -12.14 0.82
N GLU A 47 -18.05 -11.01 0.13
CA GLU A 47 -19.31 -10.49 -0.43
C GLU A 47 -19.93 -11.47 -1.44
N TRP A 48 -19.12 -12.06 -2.30
CA TRP A 48 -19.56 -13.09 -3.25
C TRP A 48 -20.12 -14.32 -2.54
N ILE A 49 -19.44 -14.82 -1.51
CA ILE A 49 -19.90 -15.95 -0.67
C ILE A 49 -21.25 -15.62 -0.03
N ASN A 50 -21.37 -14.43 0.57
CA ASN A 50 -22.60 -14.00 1.23
C ASN A 50 -23.78 -13.90 0.24
N SER A 51 -23.53 -13.32 -0.94
CA SER A 51 -24.53 -13.24 -2.02
C SER A 51 -25.01 -14.62 -2.48
N HIS A 52 -24.10 -15.59 -2.60
CA HIS A 52 -24.45 -16.98 -2.94
C HIS A 52 -25.31 -17.64 -1.88
N HIS A 53 -24.97 -17.47 -0.60
CA HIS A 53 -25.76 -18.01 0.50
C HIS A 53 -27.14 -17.36 0.60
N ASP A 54 -27.28 -16.06 0.32
CA ASP A 54 -28.58 -15.39 0.31
C ASP A 54 -29.47 -15.86 -0.83
N ALA A 55 -28.91 -16.04 -2.03
CA ALA A 55 -29.63 -16.59 -3.17
C ALA A 55 -30.09 -18.04 -2.91
N GLN A 56 -29.26 -18.86 -2.26
CA GLN A 56 -29.62 -20.20 -1.84
C GLN A 56 -30.68 -20.19 -0.72
N ARG A 57 -30.55 -19.25 0.23
CA ARG A 57 -31.53 -18.81 1.24
C ARG A 57 -32.94 -18.75 0.68
N ARG A 58 -33.12 -17.86 -0.30
CA ARG A 58 -34.42 -17.50 -0.89
C ARG A 58 -35.06 -18.59 -1.75
N ARG A 59 -34.29 -19.61 -2.16
CA ARG A 59 -34.79 -20.72 -2.99
C ARG A 59 -35.33 -21.89 -2.16
N ARG A 60 -35.05 -21.92 -0.86
CA ARG A 60 -35.60 -22.87 0.10
C ARG A 60 -36.78 -22.24 0.81
#